data_AF-A0A947ZAV1-F1
#
_entry.id   AF-A0A947ZAV1-F1
#
_cell.length_a   1.000
_cell.length_b   1.000
_cell.length_c   1.000
_cell.angle_alpha   90.00
_cell.angle_beta   90.00
_cell.angle_gamma   90.00
#
_symmetry.space_group_name_H-M   'P 1'
#
loop_
_entity.id
_entity.type
_entity.pdbx_description
1 polymer ?
#
loop_
_entity_poly.entity_id
_entity_poly.type
_entity_poly.pdbx_seq_one_letter_code
_entity_poly.pdbx_strand_id
1 'polypeptide(L)'
;MIIAGPIGALAEKVGHQLARVFTGLPDLTGDLRVIMAGGRSVPVMVEALTHMKWSGVLRVFPADERIGAGVERNSPLIEAELHRQIAGSVEVEHFPGYLPPGEAMERFSERFRRLGIPLHLAFLSVGEDGHVGSLFSHRIMHLDAAPGVIIHERNSPKPPPERVSFSLQTFMDAKCVLLFFMGVSKQPQLSQFLRGEARLPLASFYGHPTVLVVTDAPLEGTDIHEV
;
A
#
# COMPACT_ATOMS: atom_id res chain seq x y z
N MET A 1 8.42 13.36 -3.64
CA MET A 1 9.32 13.59 -2.49
C MET A 1 9.84 12.24 -1.98
N ILE A 2 11.08 12.16 -1.49
CA ILE A 2 11.71 10.91 -1.02
C ILE A 2 11.99 11.01 0.48
N ILE A 3 11.63 9.96 1.22
CA ILE A 3 11.91 9.78 2.64
C ILE A 3 12.88 8.61 2.75
N ALA A 4 14.12 8.89 3.16
CA ALA A 4 15.14 7.87 3.36
C ALA A 4 15.72 7.86 4.77
N GLY A 5 16.18 6.69 5.18
CA GLY A 5 16.88 6.50 6.43
C GLY A 5 16.89 5.04 6.86
N PRO A 6 17.68 4.68 7.89
CA PRO A 6 17.65 3.32 8.42
C PRO A 6 16.24 2.94 8.87
N ILE A 7 15.89 1.65 8.78
CA ILE A 7 14.55 1.13 9.07
C ILE A 7 13.99 1.66 10.39
N GLY A 8 14.81 1.68 11.45
CA GLY A 8 14.41 2.14 12.79
C GLY A 8 14.11 3.63 12.94
N ALA A 9 14.40 4.46 11.92
CA ALA A 9 14.06 5.88 11.89
C ALA A 9 13.03 6.21 10.77
N LEU A 10 12.67 5.22 9.95
CA LEU A 10 11.86 5.44 8.76
C LEU A 10 10.40 5.71 9.13
N ALA A 11 9.87 4.96 10.11
CA ALA A 11 8.49 5.10 10.57
C ALA A 11 8.19 6.50 11.09
N GLU A 12 9.02 7.03 11.99
CA GLU A 12 8.88 8.39 12.54
C GLU A 12 8.89 9.46 11.44
N LYS A 13 9.87 9.38 10.51
CA LYS A 13 9.95 10.33 9.38
C LYS A 13 8.70 10.28 8.49
N VAL A 14 8.24 9.08 8.17
CA VAL A 14 7.01 8.87 7.39
C VAL A 14 5.82 9.45 8.14
N GLY A 15 5.67 9.13 9.42
CA GLY A 15 4.58 9.59 10.27
C GLY A 15 4.49 11.11 10.38
N HIS A 16 5.63 11.78 10.64
CA HIS A 16 5.70 13.24 10.67
C HIS A 16 5.36 13.87 9.32
N GLN A 17 5.82 13.27 8.22
CA GLN A 17 5.46 13.78 6.91
C GLN A 17 3.96 13.63 6.63
N LEU A 18 3.36 12.50 6.98
CA LEU A 18 1.92 12.31 6.82
C LEU A 18 1.14 13.27 7.71
N ALA A 19 1.57 13.49 8.95
CA ALA A 19 0.96 14.50 9.81
C ALA A 19 0.96 15.88 9.13
N ARG A 20 2.05 16.28 8.46
CA ARG A 20 2.13 17.53 7.68
C ARG A 20 1.19 17.54 6.48
N VAL A 21 1.21 16.47 5.66
CA VAL A 21 0.35 16.34 4.46
C VAL A 21 -1.14 16.45 4.84
N PHE A 22 -1.52 15.94 6.00
CA PHE A 22 -2.92 15.93 6.45
C PHE A 22 -3.26 16.97 7.52
N THR A 23 -2.33 17.88 7.87
CA THR A 23 -2.60 18.95 8.84
C THR A 23 -3.75 19.83 8.34
N GLY A 24 -4.81 19.95 9.13
CA GLY A 24 -5.95 20.82 8.81
C GLY A 24 -6.92 20.27 7.75
N LEU A 25 -6.74 19.02 7.28
CA LEU A 25 -7.70 18.42 6.37
C LEU A 25 -8.98 17.99 7.11
N PRO A 26 -10.17 18.43 6.66
CA PRO A 26 -11.45 18.08 7.28
C PRO A 26 -11.66 16.56 7.35
N ASP A 27 -11.12 15.82 6.38
CA ASP A 27 -11.37 14.38 6.26
C ASP A 27 -10.72 13.53 7.35
N LEU A 28 -9.71 14.04 8.06
CA LEU A 28 -9.13 13.35 9.24
C LEU A 28 -9.84 13.67 10.55
N THR A 29 -10.92 14.46 10.52
CA THR A 29 -11.76 14.70 11.70
C THR A 29 -12.71 13.53 12.03
N GLY A 30 -12.59 12.41 11.31
CA GLY A 30 -13.33 11.16 11.52
C GLY A 30 -12.46 9.92 11.28
N ASP A 31 -12.99 8.95 10.52
CA ASP A 31 -12.31 7.67 10.24
C ASP A 31 -11.08 7.86 9.34
N LEU A 32 -9.98 7.18 9.68
CA LEU A 32 -8.81 7.05 8.82
C LEU A 32 -8.96 5.79 7.96
N ARG A 33 -8.76 5.91 6.64
CA ARG A 33 -9.02 4.85 5.65
C ARG A 33 -7.74 4.57 4.88
N VAL A 34 -7.21 3.37 5.05
CA VAL A 34 -5.87 3.01 4.60
C VAL A 34 -5.92 1.73 3.78
N ILE A 35 -5.25 1.72 2.64
CA ILE A 35 -4.81 0.50 1.98
C ILE A 35 -3.39 0.20 2.44
N MET A 36 -3.11 -1.05 2.83
CA MET A 36 -1.81 -1.45 3.37
C MET A 36 -1.29 -2.74 2.72
N ALA A 37 -0.09 -2.69 2.17
CA ALA A 37 0.62 -3.87 1.70
C ALA A 37 1.08 -4.75 2.86
N GLY A 38 1.13 -6.07 2.64
CA GLY A 38 1.64 -7.02 3.62
C GLY A 38 3.16 -7.17 3.61
N GLY A 39 3.64 -8.15 4.38
CA GLY A 39 5.06 -8.52 4.46
C GLY A 39 5.86 -7.69 5.47
N ARG A 40 7.16 -7.57 5.25
CA ARG A 40 8.12 -7.05 6.25
C ARG A 40 8.04 -5.53 6.49
N SER A 41 7.32 -4.80 5.65
CA SER A 41 7.12 -3.36 5.77
C SER A 41 5.95 -3.00 6.71
N VAL A 42 5.10 -3.97 7.06
CA VAL A 42 3.92 -3.76 7.93
C VAL A 42 4.29 -3.08 9.25
N PRO A 43 5.32 -3.50 10.01
CA PRO A 43 5.68 -2.83 11.27
C PRO A 43 6.00 -1.34 11.10
N VAL A 44 6.73 -0.98 10.03
CA VAL A 44 7.09 0.42 9.72
C VAL A 44 5.86 1.23 9.32
N MET A 45 4.97 0.64 8.52
CA MET A 45 3.72 1.29 8.10
C MET A 45 2.80 1.56 9.30
N VAL A 46 2.65 0.59 10.20
CA VAL A 46 1.83 0.72 11.40
C VAL A 46 2.45 1.71 12.39
N GLU A 47 3.77 1.64 12.61
CA GLU A 47 4.46 2.58 13.47
C GLU A 47 4.34 4.02 12.95
N ALA A 48 4.43 4.24 11.63
CA ALA A 48 4.22 5.57 11.04
C ALA A 48 2.83 6.15 11.35
N LEU A 49 1.79 5.31 11.40
CA LEU A 49 0.44 5.74 11.78
C LEU A 49 0.38 6.22 13.24
N THR A 50 1.22 5.73 14.15
CA THR A 50 1.22 6.16 15.56
C THR A 50 1.54 7.66 15.73
N HIS A 51 2.18 8.27 14.73
CA HIS A 51 2.50 9.70 14.72
C HIS A 51 1.42 10.58 14.07
N MET A 52 0.36 9.98 13.53
CA MET A 52 -0.78 10.70 12.96
C MET A 52 -1.88 10.91 14.00
N LYS A 53 -2.77 11.87 13.75
CA LYS A 53 -3.95 12.12 14.58
C LYS A 53 -5.23 11.97 13.75
N TRP A 54 -6.15 11.16 14.24
CA TRP A 54 -7.52 11.01 13.77
C TRP A 54 -8.43 10.73 14.98
N SER A 55 -9.74 10.85 14.83
CA SER A 55 -10.71 10.73 15.93
C SER A 55 -11.67 9.54 15.80
N GLY A 56 -11.84 8.99 14.59
CA GLY A 56 -12.72 7.86 14.32
C GLY A 56 -12.01 6.50 14.30
N VAL A 57 -12.56 5.59 13.52
CA VAL A 57 -12.03 4.23 13.34
C VAL A 57 -10.90 4.25 12.31
N LEU A 58 -9.80 3.56 12.60
CA LEU A 58 -8.79 3.21 11.61
C LEU A 58 -9.28 1.98 10.81
N ARG A 59 -9.74 2.20 9.59
CA ARG A 59 -10.12 1.14 8.66
C ARG A 59 -8.97 0.80 7.72
N VAL A 60 -8.57 -0.45 7.71
CA VAL A 60 -7.46 -0.95 6.90
C VAL A 60 -7.91 -2.03 5.95
N PHE A 61 -7.60 -1.86 4.67
CA PHE A 61 -7.79 -2.86 3.64
C PHE A 61 -6.41 -3.36 3.18
N PRO A 62 -6.18 -4.69 3.07
CA PRO A 62 -4.97 -5.20 2.45
C PRO A 62 -4.89 -4.74 0.98
N ALA A 63 -3.74 -4.24 0.54
CA ALA A 63 -3.53 -3.82 -0.85
C ALA A 63 -3.72 -4.99 -1.84
N ASP A 64 -3.24 -6.15 -1.42
CA ASP A 64 -3.42 -7.45 -2.04
C ASP A 64 -3.56 -8.52 -0.96
N GLU A 65 -4.02 -9.70 -1.35
CA GLU A 65 -4.20 -10.82 -0.44
C GLU A 65 -3.88 -12.14 -1.13
N ARG A 66 -3.23 -13.05 -0.39
CA ARG A 66 -2.96 -14.42 -0.83
C ARG A 66 -4.21 -15.23 -0.59
N ILE A 67 -4.69 -15.98 -1.59
CA ILE A 67 -5.90 -16.79 -1.46
C ILE A 67 -5.58 -18.27 -1.66
N GLY A 68 -6.33 -19.13 -0.98
CA GLY A 68 -6.12 -20.58 -0.96
C GLY A 68 -5.98 -21.15 0.45
N ALA A 69 -6.13 -22.47 0.58
CA ALA A 69 -6.00 -23.14 1.87
C ALA A 69 -4.54 -23.14 2.35
N GLY A 70 -4.33 -22.82 3.63
CA GLY A 70 -3.00 -22.88 4.27
C GLY A 70 -2.01 -21.81 3.81
N VAL A 71 -2.45 -20.82 3.02
CA VAL A 71 -1.57 -19.73 2.57
C VAL A 71 -1.42 -18.68 3.67
N GLU A 72 -0.24 -18.08 3.75
CA GLU A 72 0.03 -16.97 4.65
C GLU A 72 -0.60 -15.68 4.09
N ARG A 73 -1.73 -15.30 4.69
CA ARG A 73 -2.49 -14.11 4.37
C ARG A 73 -1.86 -12.84 4.96
N ASN A 74 -2.05 -11.73 4.26
CA ASN A 74 -1.65 -10.39 4.67
C ASN A 74 -2.55 -9.83 5.78
N SER A 75 -3.88 -10.04 5.72
CA SER A 75 -4.79 -9.41 6.69
C SER A 75 -4.53 -9.78 8.15
N PRO A 76 -4.24 -11.06 8.53
CA PRO A 76 -3.95 -11.39 9.93
C PRO A 76 -2.64 -10.78 10.43
N LEU A 77 -1.62 -10.67 9.57
CA LEU A 77 -0.35 -10.02 9.91
C LEU A 77 -0.56 -8.52 10.18
N ILE A 78 -1.31 -7.85 9.29
CA ILE A 78 -1.65 -6.43 9.43
C ILE A 78 -2.46 -6.18 10.71
N GLU A 79 -3.49 -7.00 10.95
CA GLU A 79 -4.35 -6.89 12.13
C GLU A 79 -3.58 -7.11 13.44
N ALA A 80 -2.74 -8.14 13.51
CA ALA A 80 -1.91 -8.40 14.69
C ALA A 80 -0.97 -7.21 14.98
N GLU A 81 -0.35 -6.64 13.96
CA GLU A 81 0.57 -5.52 14.13
C GLU A 81 -0.15 -4.22 14.53
N LEU A 82 -1.32 -3.95 13.95
CA LEU A 82 -2.15 -2.82 14.34
C LEU A 82 -2.58 -2.92 15.80
N HIS A 83 -3.08 -4.07 16.24
CA HIS A 83 -3.47 -4.25 17.64
C HIS A 83 -2.29 -4.19 18.62
N ARG A 84 -1.07 -4.46 18.17
CA ARG A 84 0.14 -4.33 18.98
C ARG A 84 0.51 -2.87 19.25
N GLN A 85 0.29 -1.98 18.29
CA GLN A 85 0.82 -0.61 18.33
C GLN A 85 -0.26 0.47 18.49
N ILE A 86 -1.49 0.20 18.09
CA ILE A 86 -2.60 1.17 18.05
C ILE A 86 -3.63 0.80 19.12
N ALA A 87 -3.80 1.69 20.11
CA ALA A 87 -4.74 1.50 21.22
C ALA A 87 -6.21 1.86 20.87
N GLY A 88 -6.46 2.47 19.71
CA GLY A 88 -7.78 2.93 19.28
C GLY A 88 -8.62 1.88 18.55
N SER A 89 -9.80 2.29 18.06
CA SER A 89 -10.65 1.43 17.22
C SER A 89 -9.99 1.16 15.88
N VAL A 90 -9.71 -0.12 15.61
CA VAL A 90 -9.14 -0.62 14.36
C VAL A 90 -10.10 -1.63 13.76
N GLU A 91 -10.37 -1.50 12.46
CA GLU A 91 -11.10 -2.48 11.66
C GLU A 91 -10.24 -2.89 10.47
N VAL A 92 -9.83 -4.16 10.42
CA VAL A 92 -9.12 -4.73 9.26
C VAL A 92 -10.09 -5.53 8.42
N GLU A 93 -10.18 -5.20 7.14
CA GLU A 93 -11.07 -5.89 6.21
C GLU A 93 -10.38 -7.15 5.67
N HIS A 94 -11.08 -8.28 5.76
CA HIS A 94 -10.59 -9.58 5.33
C HIS A 94 -11.25 -9.97 4.00
N PHE A 95 -10.45 -10.36 3.01
CA PHE A 95 -11.00 -10.91 1.78
C PHE A 95 -11.84 -12.17 2.10
N PRO A 96 -13.11 -12.27 1.65
CA PRO A 96 -14.00 -13.37 1.99
C PRO A 96 -13.72 -14.61 1.12
N GLY A 97 -12.51 -15.17 1.26
CA GLY A 97 -12.05 -16.33 0.48
C GLY A 97 -12.81 -17.64 0.72
N TYR A 98 -13.82 -17.64 1.59
CA TYR A 98 -14.76 -18.75 1.79
C TYR A 98 -15.91 -18.75 0.76
N LEU A 99 -16.07 -17.66 0.00
CA LEU A 99 -17.05 -17.53 -1.08
C LEU A 99 -16.44 -17.92 -2.44
N PRO A 100 -17.27 -18.23 -3.45
CA PRO A 100 -16.81 -18.35 -4.83
C PRO A 100 -16.05 -17.08 -5.28
N PRO A 101 -14.95 -17.17 -6.05
CA PRO A 101 -14.07 -16.03 -6.33
C PRO A 101 -14.79 -14.78 -6.85
N GLY A 102 -15.71 -14.92 -7.81
CA GLY A 102 -16.46 -13.79 -8.35
C GLY A 102 -17.36 -13.11 -7.31
N GLU A 103 -18.01 -13.89 -6.44
CA GLU A 103 -18.84 -13.34 -5.35
C GLU A 103 -17.95 -12.69 -4.28
N ALA A 104 -16.82 -13.32 -3.95
CA ALA A 104 -15.87 -12.79 -2.98
C ALA A 104 -15.32 -11.42 -3.42
N MET A 105 -14.93 -11.31 -4.69
CA MET A 105 -14.44 -10.09 -5.31
C MET A 105 -15.51 -8.99 -5.32
N GLU A 106 -16.73 -9.27 -5.77
CA GLU A 106 -17.79 -8.25 -5.80
C GLU A 106 -18.15 -7.78 -4.39
N ARG A 107 -18.29 -8.72 -3.43
CA ARG A 107 -18.59 -8.39 -2.04
C ARG A 107 -17.50 -7.51 -1.42
N PHE A 108 -16.23 -7.82 -1.68
CA PHE A 108 -15.12 -7.02 -1.16
C PHE A 108 -15.01 -5.66 -1.87
N SER A 109 -15.28 -5.60 -3.18
CA SER A 109 -15.40 -4.35 -3.93
C SER A 109 -16.52 -3.45 -3.40
N GLU A 110 -17.73 -3.98 -3.18
CA GLU A 110 -18.85 -3.22 -2.62
C GLU A 110 -18.53 -2.71 -1.21
N ARG A 111 -17.91 -3.56 -0.39
CA ARG A 111 -17.45 -3.22 0.96
C ARG A 111 -16.48 -2.04 0.92
N PHE A 112 -15.49 -2.08 0.02
CA PHE A 112 -14.55 -0.99 -0.18
C PHE A 112 -15.23 0.30 -0.67
N ARG A 113 -16.13 0.22 -1.66
CA ARG A 113 -16.88 1.40 -2.14
C ARG A 113 -17.65 2.10 -1.02
N ARG A 114 -18.21 1.32 -0.07
CA ARG A 114 -18.98 1.85 1.06
C ARG A 114 -18.12 2.43 2.18
N LEU A 115 -16.99 1.81 2.50
CA LEU A 115 -16.21 2.12 3.70
C LEU A 115 -14.82 2.71 3.47
N GLY A 116 -14.23 2.40 2.32
CA GLY A 116 -12.85 2.76 1.96
C GLY A 116 -12.73 4.10 1.25
N ILE A 117 -13.85 4.71 0.81
CA ILE A 117 -13.88 5.97 0.06
C ILE A 117 -14.42 7.10 0.96
N PRO A 118 -13.80 8.29 0.99
CA PRO A 118 -12.55 8.66 0.30
C PRO A 118 -11.33 7.95 0.89
N LEU A 119 -10.45 7.44 0.04
CA LEU A 119 -9.23 6.75 0.47
C LEU A 119 -8.17 7.78 0.89
N HIS A 120 -7.65 7.66 2.11
CA HIS A 120 -6.66 8.60 2.63
C HIS A 120 -5.24 8.19 2.24
N LEU A 121 -4.88 6.94 2.57
CA LEU A 121 -3.51 6.47 2.41
C LEU A 121 -3.49 5.17 1.62
N ALA A 122 -2.52 5.05 0.71
CA ALA A 122 -2.13 3.77 0.14
C ALA A 122 -0.65 3.50 0.49
N PHE A 123 -0.43 2.66 1.50
CA PHE A 123 0.89 2.13 1.83
C PHE A 123 1.18 0.91 0.95
N LEU A 124 2.05 1.08 -0.03
CA LEU A 124 2.34 0.07 -1.03
C LEU A 124 3.79 -0.36 -0.95
N SER A 125 4.06 -1.65 -1.09
CA SER A 125 5.43 -2.17 -1.22
C SER A 125 5.72 -2.50 -2.67
N VAL A 126 6.94 -2.19 -3.12
CA VAL A 126 7.36 -2.45 -4.48
C VAL A 126 8.09 -3.79 -4.58
N GLY A 127 7.72 -4.61 -5.54
CA GLY A 127 8.39 -5.87 -5.87
C GLY A 127 9.80 -5.67 -6.44
N GLU A 128 10.65 -6.70 -6.34
CA GLU A 128 11.98 -6.74 -7.02
C GLU A 128 11.86 -6.80 -8.55
N ASP A 129 10.65 -6.92 -9.05
CA ASP A 129 10.22 -6.97 -10.43
C ASP A 129 9.37 -5.74 -10.80
N GLY A 130 9.23 -4.78 -9.89
CA GLY A 130 8.45 -3.55 -10.08
C GLY A 130 6.93 -3.74 -9.95
N HIS A 131 6.46 -4.88 -9.46
CA HIS A 131 5.03 -5.06 -9.17
C HIS A 131 4.61 -4.20 -7.96
N VAL A 132 3.32 -3.87 -7.89
CA VAL A 132 2.68 -3.19 -6.76
C VAL A 132 1.38 -3.91 -6.44
N GLY A 133 1.14 -4.22 -5.16
CA GLY A 133 0.09 -5.18 -4.78
C GLY A 133 0.34 -6.54 -5.43
N SER A 134 -0.67 -7.11 -6.09
CA SER A 134 -0.48 -8.28 -6.96
C SER A 134 -0.69 -7.93 -8.44
N LEU A 135 -0.30 -6.72 -8.85
CA LEU A 135 -0.31 -6.27 -10.24
C LEU A 135 1.08 -6.41 -10.86
N PHE A 136 1.20 -7.26 -11.87
CA PHE A 136 2.49 -7.58 -12.50
C PHE A 136 2.59 -7.03 -13.93
N SER A 137 3.82 -6.71 -14.34
CA SER A 137 4.12 -6.12 -15.67
C SER A 137 3.68 -6.97 -16.87
N HIS A 138 3.62 -8.30 -16.70
CA HIS A 138 3.20 -9.24 -17.74
C HIS A 138 1.66 -9.36 -17.87
N ARG A 139 0.89 -8.61 -17.07
CA ARG A 139 -0.59 -8.64 -17.00
C ARG A 139 -1.18 -7.25 -17.15
N ILE A 140 -0.81 -6.54 -18.22
CA ILE A 140 -1.21 -5.15 -18.47
C ILE A 140 -2.73 -4.96 -18.47
N MET A 141 -3.50 -5.96 -18.90
CA MET A 141 -4.98 -5.93 -18.90
C MET A 141 -5.58 -5.68 -17.50
N HIS A 142 -4.86 -6.02 -16.43
CA HIS A 142 -5.31 -5.77 -15.05
C HIS A 142 -5.17 -4.31 -14.63
N LEU A 143 -4.46 -3.48 -15.40
CA LEU A 143 -4.12 -2.10 -15.04
C LEU A 143 -5.22 -1.09 -15.42
N ASP A 144 -6.08 -1.41 -16.38
CA ASP A 144 -7.16 -0.54 -16.87
C ASP A 144 -8.47 -0.70 -16.07
N ALA A 145 -8.46 -1.49 -15.00
CA ALA A 145 -9.64 -1.73 -14.19
C ALA A 145 -10.06 -0.49 -13.39
N ALA A 146 -11.37 -0.26 -13.31
CA ALA A 146 -11.96 0.87 -12.61
C ALA A 146 -11.57 0.92 -11.11
N PRO A 147 -11.65 2.10 -10.47
CA PRO A 147 -11.41 2.22 -9.03
C PRO A 147 -12.38 1.36 -8.20
N GLY A 148 -11.89 0.83 -7.08
CA GLY A 148 -12.62 -0.06 -6.17
C GLY A 148 -12.85 -1.48 -6.68
N VAL A 149 -12.35 -1.83 -7.87
CA VAL A 149 -12.42 -3.19 -8.42
C VAL A 149 -11.31 -4.06 -7.84
N ILE A 150 -11.68 -5.28 -7.42
CA ILE A 150 -10.73 -6.33 -7.07
C ILE A 150 -10.34 -7.13 -8.31
N ILE A 151 -9.04 -7.32 -8.48
CA ILE A 151 -8.41 -8.10 -9.54
C ILE A 151 -8.03 -9.47 -8.99
N HIS A 152 -8.30 -10.52 -9.76
CA HIS A 152 -7.86 -11.88 -9.45
C HIS A 152 -6.61 -12.20 -10.26
N GLU A 153 -5.46 -12.24 -9.60
CA GLU A 153 -4.24 -12.79 -10.19
C GLU A 153 -4.20 -14.30 -9.95
N ARG A 154 -4.25 -15.08 -11.03
CA ARG A 154 -4.32 -16.56 -10.95
C ARG A 154 -2.97 -17.25 -11.15
N ASN A 155 -2.01 -16.58 -11.78
CA ASN A 155 -0.69 -17.14 -12.03
C ASN A 155 0.38 -16.13 -11.67
N SER A 156 0.37 -15.68 -10.40
CA SER A 156 1.45 -14.90 -9.83
C SER A 156 2.78 -15.66 -10.02
N PRO A 157 3.84 -14.98 -10.49
CA PRO A 157 5.17 -15.58 -10.59
C PRO A 157 5.80 -15.86 -9.22
N LYS A 158 5.16 -15.38 -8.14
CA LYS A 158 5.59 -15.54 -6.74
C LYS A 158 4.58 -16.42 -6.00
N PRO A 159 5.02 -17.47 -5.26
CA PRO A 159 4.10 -18.31 -4.49
C PRO A 159 3.40 -17.50 -3.38
N PRO A 160 2.14 -17.84 -3.03
CA PRO A 160 1.23 -18.70 -3.79
C PRO A 160 0.77 -18.03 -5.10
N PRO A 161 0.39 -18.83 -6.12
CA PRO A 161 0.07 -18.33 -7.46
C PRO A 161 -1.24 -17.54 -7.51
N GLU A 162 -2.21 -17.88 -6.65
CA GLU A 162 -3.49 -17.19 -6.59
C GLU A 162 -3.50 -16.08 -5.55
N ARG A 163 -3.83 -14.88 -6.01
CA ARG A 163 -3.89 -13.65 -5.21
C ARG A 163 -5.02 -12.78 -5.69
N VAL A 164 -5.47 -11.89 -4.82
CA VAL A 164 -6.35 -10.78 -5.19
C VAL A 164 -5.65 -9.46 -4.92
N SER A 165 -5.95 -8.43 -5.69
CA SER A 165 -5.36 -7.10 -5.56
C SER A 165 -6.44 -6.04 -5.78
N PHE A 166 -6.30 -4.89 -5.15
CA PHE A 166 -6.97 -3.71 -5.68
C PHE A 166 -6.42 -3.34 -7.06
N SER A 167 -7.27 -2.68 -7.88
CA SER A 167 -6.86 -2.12 -9.16
C SER A 167 -5.84 -0.98 -8.98
N LEU A 168 -5.04 -0.75 -10.03
CA LEU A 168 -4.06 0.33 -10.05
C LEU A 168 -4.72 1.69 -9.79
N GLN A 169 -5.88 1.96 -10.39
CA GLN A 169 -6.60 3.21 -10.19
C GLN A 169 -7.03 3.39 -8.73
N THR A 170 -7.41 2.32 -8.03
CA THR A 170 -7.73 2.40 -6.59
C THR A 170 -6.53 2.91 -5.77
N PHE A 171 -5.32 2.46 -6.10
CA PHE A 171 -4.11 2.92 -5.44
C PHE A 171 -3.84 4.40 -5.75
N MET A 172 -4.00 4.82 -7.00
CA MET A 172 -3.73 6.20 -7.44
C MET A 172 -4.75 7.21 -6.89
N ASP A 173 -5.98 6.78 -6.60
CA ASP A 173 -7.05 7.61 -6.04
C ASP A 173 -6.84 7.97 -4.55
N ALA A 174 -5.82 7.41 -3.89
CA ALA A 174 -5.49 7.78 -2.51
C ALA A 174 -4.98 9.22 -2.43
N LYS A 175 -5.40 9.94 -1.38
CA LYS A 175 -4.89 11.31 -1.11
C LYS A 175 -3.38 11.37 -0.93
N CYS A 176 -2.78 10.31 -0.41
CA CYS A 176 -1.34 10.12 -0.39
C CYS A 176 -0.99 8.66 -0.63
N VAL A 177 -0.06 8.43 -1.57
CA VAL A 177 0.47 7.11 -1.89
C VAL A 177 1.90 7.05 -1.39
N LEU A 178 2.26 6.01 -0.65
CA LEU A 178 3.64 5.76 -0.24
C LEU A 178 4.15 4.48 -0.89
N LEU A 179 5.24 4.60 -1.64
CA LEU A 179 5.91 3.48 -2.26
C LEU A 179 7.13 3.08 -1.44
N PHE A 180 7.05 1.94 -0.77
CA PHE A 180 8.11 1.38 0.06
C PHE A 180 9.06 0.52 -0.80
N PHE A 181 10.30 0.98 -0.90
CA PHE A 181 11.45 0.27 -1.46
C PHE A 181 12.40 -0.11 -0.32
N MET A 182 12.03 -1.14 0.44
CA MET A 182 12.81 -1.58 1.60
C MET A 182 13.64 -2.83 1.31
N GLY A 183 14.93 -2.75 1.64
CA GLY A 183 15.92 -3.79 1.49
C GLY A 183 16.73 -3.66 0.19
N VAL A 184 17.97 -4.15 0.23
CA VAL A 184 18.94 -4.08 -0.87
C VAL A 184 18.37 -4.63 -2.19
N SER A 185 17.54 -5.67 -2.14
CA SER A 185 16.95 -6.27 -3.34
C SER A 185 15.98 -5.34 -4.10
N LYS A 186 15.56 -4.22 -3.50
CA LYS A 186 14.67 -3.22 -4.12
C LYS A 186 15.42 -2.07 -4.80
N GLN A 187 16.72 -1.93 -4.56
CA GLN A 187 17.52 -0.82 -5.08
C GLN A 187 17.52 -0.70 -6.60
N PRO A 188 17.55 -1.80 -7.40
CA PRO A 188 17.49 -1.68 -8.84
C PRO A 188 16.18 -1.03 -9.32
N GLN A 189 15.04 -1.41 -8.71
CA GLN A 189 13.72 -0.88 -9.04
C GLN A 189 13.56 0.55 -8.54
N LEU A 190 14.08 0.87 -7.36
CA LEU A 190 14.14 2.25 -6.87
C LEU A 190 14.90 3.12 -7.86
N SER A 191 16.08 2.68 -8.30
CA SER A 191 16.93 3.44 -9.24
C SER A 191 16.23 3.67 -10.58
N GLN A 192 15.59 2.63 -11.14
CA GLN A 192 14.79 2.75 -12.36
C GLN A 192 13.60 3.69 -12.17
N PHE A 193 12.89 3.60 -11.03
CA PHE A 193 11.77 4.48 -10.73
C PHE A 193 12.21 5.94 -10.63
N LEU A 194 13.28 6.25 -9.91
CA LEU A 194 13.77 7.63 -9.76
C LEU A 194 14.21 8.25 -11.09
N ARG A 195 14.69 7.45 -12.05
CA ARG A 195 15.05 7.90 -13.41
C ARG A 195 13.87 7.95 -14.40
N GLY A 196 12.67 7.57 -13.99
CA GLY A 196 11.52 7.47 -14.90
C GLY A 196 11.61 6.30 -15.89
N GLU A 197 12.43 5.30 -15.60
CA GLU A 197 12.69 4.12 -16.42
C GLU A 197 11.91 2.88 -15.95
N ALA A 198 11.15 2.99 -14.86
CA ALA A 198 10.35 1.90 -14.34
C ALA A 198 9.34 1.40 -15.39
N ARG A 199 9.00 0.12 -15.31
CA ARG A 199 7.92 -0.48 -16.10
C ARG A 199 6.60 -0.44 -15.33
N LEU A 200 5.50 -0.62 -16.05
CA LEU A 200 4.19 -0.79 -15.44
C LEU A 200 4.17 -2.03 -14.50
N PRO A 201 3.43 -1.99 -13.38
CA PRO A 201 2.57 -0.89 -12.93
C PRO A 201 3.30 0.27 -12.25
N LEU A 202 4.55 0.06 -11.81
CA LEU A 202 5.28 1.05 -11.02
C LEU A 202 5.46 2.40 -11.75
N ALA A 203 5.64 2.35 -13.07
CA ALA A 203 5.75 3.55 -13.91
C ALA A 203 4.58 4.54 -13.74
N SER A 204 3.37 4.05 -13.44
CA SER A 204 2.17 4.89 -13.30
C SER A 204 2.22 5.84 -12.11
N PHE A 205 3.10 5.57 -11.14
CA PHE A 205 3.30 6.43 -9.97
C PHE A 205 4.39 7.49 -10.19
N TYR A 206 5.14 7.42 -11.29
CA TYR A 206 6.23 8.36 -11.55
C TYR A 206 5.69 9.77 -11.80
N GLY A 207 6.22 10.76 -11.06
CA GLY A 207 5.77 12.15 -11.16
C GLY A 207 4.38 12.43 -10.60
N HIS A 208 3.68 11.44 -10.03
CA HIS A 208 2.36 11.65 -9.45
C HIS A 208 2.45 12.56 -8.19
N PRO A 209 1.65 13.63 -8.09
CA PRO A 209 1.87 14.69 -7.10
C PRO A 209 1.67 14.25 -5.64
N THR A 210 0.92 13.17 -5.43
CA THR A 210 0.62 12.61 -4.10
C THR A 210 1.52 11.43 -3.71
N VAL A 211 2.50 11.07 -4.54
CA VAL A 211 3.40 9.93 -4.30
C VAL A 211 4.62 10.35 -3.48
N LEU A 212 4.83 9.63 -2.38
CA LEU A 212 6.02 9.67 -1.54
C LEU A 212 6.81 8.37 -1.74
N VAL A 213 8.11 8.49 -1.98
CA VAL A 213 9.01 7.34 -2.04
C VAL A 213 9.60 7.13 -0.66
N VAL A 214 9.56 5.90 -0.15
CA VAL A 214 10.08 5.53 1.17
C VAL A 214 11.13 4.44 0.98
N THR A 215 12.36 4.64 1.49
CA THR A 215 13.47 3.71 1.26
C THR A 215 14.41 3.64 2.46
N ASP A 216 15.00 2.46 2.68
CA ASP A 216 16.09 2.25 3.65
C ASP A 216 17.48 2.37 3.01
N ALA A 217 17.55 2.56 1.69
CA ALA A 217 18.79 2.80 0.98
C ALA A 217 19.35 4.20 1.31
N PRO A 218 20.68 4.33 1.48
CA PRO A 218 21.32 5.62 1.56
C PRO A 218 21.13 6.36 0.22
N LEU A 219 20.76 7.64 0.30
CA LEU A 219 20.68 8.52 -0.87
C LEU A 219 22.04 9.19 -1.06
N GLU A 220 23.00 8.48 -1.65
CA GLU A 220 24.28 9.08 -2.06
C GLU A 220 24.17 9.63 -3.49
N GLY A 221 24.53 10.90 -3.69
CA GLY A 221 24.84 11.47 -5.01
C GLY A 221 23.71 11.57 -6.02
N THR A 222 22.44 11.52 -5.59
CA THR A 222 21.31 11.88 -6.46
C THR A 222 21.01 13.36 -6.25
N ASP A 223 21.00 14.16 -7.31
CA ASP A 223 20.42 15.51 -7.32
C ASP A 223 18.90 15.39 -7.11
N ILE A 224 18.51 15.11 -5.89
CA ILE A 224 17.12 15.12 -5.43
C ILE A 224 16.93 16.44 -4.74
N HIS A 225 16.20 17.35 -5.39
CA HIS A 225 15.77 18.59 -4.78
C HIS A 225 14.96 18.25 -3.52
N GLU A 226 15.57 18.37 -2.35
CA GLU A 226 14.85 18.58 -1.11
C GLU A 226 14.07 19.89 -1.26
N VAL A 227 12.74 19.79 -1.27
CA VAL A 227 11.82 20.93 -1.15
C VAL A 227 10.85 20.63 -0.02
#